data_AF-A0A8J6NLU8-F1
#
_entry.id   AF-A0A8J6NLU8-F1
#
_cell.length_a   1.000
_cell.length_b   1.000
_cell.length_c   1.000
_cell.angle_alpha   90.00
_cell.angle_beta   90.00
_cell.angle_gamma   90.00
#
_symmetry.space_group_name_H-M   'P 1'
#
loop_
_entity.id
_entity.type
_entity.pdbx_description
1 polymer ?
#
loop_
_entity_poly.entity_id
_entity_poly.type
_entity_poly.pdbx_seq_one_letter_code
_entity_poly.pdbx_strand_id
1 'polypeptide(L)'
;MYQNGFQSYRRTNVVTADPGRLVIMCYEGAIDNLIMAKQRYAEKKYEAKCKHMNKVKDIIDELLCSLNFEKGGAIARNLESLYNYMTRKIILADVNRDMDGMDEVVGMLRELLSAWKEVYAKPGREMQPEAVSLGENRRPQASGYMGM
;
A
#
# COMPACT_ATOMS: atom_id res chain seq x y z
N MET A 1 32.89 15.95 33.65
CA MET A 1 31.67 16.53 33.08
C MET A 1 31.64 16.19 31.60
N TYR A 2 30.67 15.41 31.14
CA TYR A 2 30.02 15.56 29.82
C TYR A 2 28.75 14.71 29.85
N GLN A 3 27.70 15.37 30.32
CA GLN A 3 26.31 14.96 30.25
C GLN A 3 25.76 15.46 28.89
N ASN A 4 24.75 14.77 28.37
CA ASN A 4 23.80 15.19 27.33
C ASN A 4 24.11 14.82 25.88
N GLY A 5 23.66 13.63 25.50
CA GLY A 5 23.25 13.26 24.14
C GLY A 5 21.95 12.45 24.08
N PHE A 6 21.17 12.40 25.18
CA PHE A 6 20.00 11.51 25.32
C PHE A 6 18.72 12.04 24.63
N GLN A 7 18.85 13.03 23.73
CA GLN A 7 17.71 13.64 23.02
C GLN A 7 17.58 13.21 21.55
N SER A 8 18.50 12.40 21.02
CA SER A 8 18.47 11.96 19.61
C SER A 8 17.58 10.74 19.36
N TYR A 9 17.22 9.96 20.38
CA TYR A 9 16.44 8.73 20.22
C TYR A 9 14.97 8.94 19.84
N ARG A 10 14.44 10.17 19.95
CA ARG A 10 13.04 10.46 19.56
C ARG A 10 12.86 10.77 18.06
N ARG A 11 13.95 10.96 17.29
CA ARG A 11 13.88 11.15 15.83
C ARG A 11 14.02 9.87 15.02
N THR A 12 14.49 8.78 15.63
CA THR A 12 14.86 7.56 14.89
C THR A 12 13.69 6.65 14.53
N ASN A 13 12.53 6.78 15.20
CA ASN A 13 11.37 5.92 14.92
C ASN A 13 10.67 6.19 13.58
N VAL A 14 10.96 7.33 12.93
CA VAL A 14 10.46 7.61 11.57
C VAL A 14 11.41 7.04 10.50
N VAL A 15 12.66 6.76 10.86
CA VAL A 15 13.73 6.39 9.91
C VAL A 15 13.91 4.88 9.76
N THR A 16 13.36 4.07 10.66
CA THR A 16 13.52 2.59 10.65
C THR A 16 12.24 1.81 10.32
N ALA A 17 11.14 2.48 9.97
CA ALA A 17 9.95 1.79 9.51
C ALA A 17 10.19 1.26 8.10
N ASP A 18 10.00 -0.06 7.91
CA ASP A 18 9.96 -0.67 6.59
C ASP A 18 8.95 0.10 5.71
N PRO A 19 9.31 0.51 4.48
CA PRO A 19 8.42 1.27 3.60
C PRO A 19 7.02 0.64 3.44
N GLY A 20 6.94 -0.69 3.47
CA GLY A 20 5.68 -1.42 3.47
C GLY A 20 4.85 -1.19 4.71
N ARG A 21 5.48 -1.17 5.89
CA ARG A 21 4.79 -0.87 7.14
C ARG A 21 4.21 0.55 7.15
N LEU A 22 4.91 1.53 6.57
CA LEU A 22 4.39 2.90 6.43
C LEU A 22 3.12 2.95 5.57
N VAL A 23 3.13 2.25 4.43
CA VAL A 23 1.94 2.15 3.56
C VAL A 23 0.77 1.51 4.31
N ILE A 24 1.01 0.40 5.03
CA ILE A 24 -0.02 -0.25 5.86
C ILE A 24 -0.58 0.73 6.91
N MET A 25 0.27 1.50 7.58
CA MET A 25 -0.16 2.50 8.56
C MET A 25 -0.97 3.64 7.94
N CYS A 26 -0.66 4.06 6.71
CA CYS A 26 -1.49 5.02 5.98
C CYS A 26 -2.90 4.47 5.74
N TYR A 27 -3.04 3.24 5.26
CA TYR A 27 -4.35 2.61 5.08
C TYR A 27 -5.13 2.48 6.41
N GLU A 28 -4.48 2.02 7.48
CA GLU A 28 -5.08 1.94 8.82
C GLU A 28 -5.56 3.33 9.28
N GLY A 29 -4.71 4.35 9.13
CA GLY A 29 -5.03 5.73 9.46
C GLY A 29 -6.19 6.31 8.63
N ALA A 30 -6.26 6.03 7.34
CA ALA A 30 -7.35 6.50 6.49
C ALA A 30 -8.70 5.89 6.91
N ILE A 31 -8.73 4.58 7.17
CA ILE A 31 -9.92 3.87 7.65
C ILE A 31 -10.39 4.44 8.99
N ASP A 32 -9.48 4.57 9.96
CA ASP A 32 -9.80 5.07 11.30
C ASP A 32 -10.35 6.50 11.24
N ASN A 33 -9.75 7.37 10.41
CA ASN A 33 -10.25 8.73 10.26
C ASN A 33 -11.62 8.79 9.58
N LEU A 34 -11.93 7.92 8.60
CA LEU A 34 -13.28 7.84 8.02
C LEU A 34 -14.31 7.40 9.07
N ILE A 35 -14.01 6.37 9.86
CA ILE A 35 -14.90 5.90 10.94
C ILE A 35 -15.12 7.02 11.96
N MET A 36 -14.06 7.72 12.37
CA MET A 36 -14.14 8.83 13.31
C MET A 36 -14.93 10.02 12.73
N ALA A 37 -14.77 10.34 11.44
CA ALA A 37 -15.54 11.39 10.78
C ALA A 37 -17.05 11.10 10.84
N LYS A 38 -17.45 9.85 10.55
CA LYS A 38 -18.85 9.41 10.68
C LYS A 38 -19.35 9.52 12.12
N GLN A 39 -18.56 9.09 13.09
CA GLN A 39 -18.91 9.20 14.51
C GLN A 39 -19.09 10.68 14.93
N ARG A 40 -18.15 11.56 14.56
CA ARG A 40 -18.25 12.99 14.87
C ARG A 40 -19.45 13.65 14.19
N TYR A 41 -19.81 13.20 13.00
CA TYR A 41 -21.03 13.63 12.32
C TYR A 41 -22.28 13.26 13.13
N ALA A 42 -22.40 12.01 13.61
CA ALA A 42 -23.51 11.57 14.44
C ALA A 42 -23.62 12.35 15.77
N GLU A 43 -22.47 12.71 16.35
CA GLU A 43 -22.37 13.56 17.55
C GLU A 43 -22.63 15.06 17.27
N LYS A 44 -22.93 15.45 16.02
CA LYS A 44 -23.07 16.84 15.56
C LYS A 44 -21.82 17.71 15.79
N LYS A 45 -20.64 17.10 15.89
CA LYS A 45 -19.33 17.76 16.05
C LYS A 45 -18.67 18.01 14.69
N TYR A 46 -19.24 18.94 13.93
CA TYR A 46 -18.86 19.15 12.53
C TYR A 46 -17.41 19.60 12.33
N GLU A 47 -16.85 20.44 13.21
CA GLU A 47 -15.44 20.86 13.10
C GLU A 47 -14.49 19.66 13.25
N ALA A 48 -14.75 18.80 14.23
CA ALA A 48 -13.97 17.58 14.44
C ALA A 48 -14.12 16.61 13.26
N LYS A 49 -15.34 16.46 12.72
CA LYS A 49 -15.60 15.69 11.50
C LYS A 49 -14.76 16.22 10.33
N CYS A 50 -14.74 17.53 10.09
CA CYS A 50 -13.95 18.12 9.00
C CYS A 50 -12.44 17.86 9.17
N LYS A 51 -11.92 17.93 10.41
CA LYS A 51 -10.52 17.58 10.69
C LYS A 51 -10.19 16.14 10.30
N HIS A 52 -11.06 15.19 10.62
CA HIS A 52 -10.86 13.80 10.20
C HIS A 52 -10.96 13.63 8.69
N MET A 53 -11.94 14.27 8.04
CA MET A 53 -12.09 14.20 6.58
C MET A 53 -10.88 14.75 5.82
N ASN A 54 -10.29 15.84 6.30
CA ASN A 54 -9.06 16.39 5.71
C ASN A 54 -7.90 15.41 5.84
N LYS A 55 -7.72 14.80 7.02
CA LYS A 55 -6.69 13.77 7.22
C LYS A 55 -6.84 12.59 6.26
N VAL A 56 -8.07 12.15 5.98
CA VAL A 56 -8.31 11.07 5.01
C VAL A 56 -7.81 11.48 3.63
N LYS A 57 -8.15 12.69 3.17
CA LYS A 57 -7.72 13.22 1.87
C LYS A 57 -6.19 13.33 1.81
N ASP A 58 -5.58 13.93 2.83
CA ASP A 58 -4.12 14.07 2.92
C ASP A 58 -3.41 12.72 2.82
N ILE A 59 -3.93 11.68 3.49
CA ILE A 59 -3.37 10.33 3.44
C ILE A 59 -3.50 9.70 2.05
N ILE A 60 -4.66 9.82 1.40
CA ILE A 60 -4.87 9.27 0.06
C ILE A 60 -4.00 10.00 -0.97
N ASP A 61 -3.88 11.32 -0.86
CA ASP A 61 -3.02 12.12 -1.72
C ASP A 61 -1.54 11.76 -1.53
N GLU A 62 -1.08 11.52 -0.30
CA GLU A 62 0.28 11.04 -0.03
C GLU A 62 0.51 9.64 -0.63
N LEU A 63 -0.45 8.72 -0.49
CA LEU A 63 -0.37 7.40 -1.12
C LEU A 63 -0.28 7.51 -2.64
N LEU A 64 -1.03 8.43 -3.25
CA LEU A 64 -0.98 8.72 -4.69
C LEU A 64 0.40 9.28 -5.11
N CYS A 65 0.91 10.27 -4.38
CA CYS A 65 2.22 10.86 -4.64
C CYS A 65 3.38 9.86 -4.45
N SER A 66 3.20 8.84 -3.61
CA SER A 66 4.20 7.80 -3.37
C SER A 66 4.30 6.74 -4.48
N LEU A 67 3.38 6.73 -5.46
CA LEU A 67 3.37 5.74 -6.53
C LEU A 67 4.57 5.89 -7.48
N ASN A 68 5.30 4.79 -7.67
CA ASN A 68 6.36 4.74 -8.67
C ASN A 68 5.80 4.19 -10.00
N PHE A 69 5.55 5.07 -10.96
CA PHE A 69 4.98 4.69 -12.26
C PHE A 69 5.96 3.94 -13.18
N GLU A 70 7.27 4.16 -13.02
CA GLU A 70 8.29 3.47 -13.82
C GLU A 70 8.41 2.00 -13.42
N LYS A 71 8.53 1.72 -12.12
CA LYS A 71 8.64 0.35 -11.58
C LYS A 71 7.29 -0.34 -11.44
N GLY A 72 6.24 0.41 -11.11
CA GLY A 72 4.91 -0.13 -10.85
C GLY A 72 4.06 -0.32 -12.11
N GLY A 73 4.40 0.33 -13.23
CA GLY A 73 3.73 0.16 -14.52
C GLY A 73 2.20 0.19 -14.42
N ALA A 74 1.54 -0.87 -14.91
CA ALA A 74 0.09 -1.00 -14.89
C ALA A 74 -0.52 -1.02 -13.47
N ILE A 75 0.19 -1.57 -12.48
CA ILE A 75 -0.30 -1.62 -11.09
C ILE A 75 -0.36 -0.21 -10.51
N ALA A 76 0.67 0.60 -10.72
CA ALA A 76 0.68 2.00 -10.27
C ALA A 76 -0.46 2.80 -10.91
N ARG A 77 -0.75 2.59 -12.20
CA ARG A 77 -1.88 3.24 -12.89
C ARG A 77 -3.25 2.82 -12.36
N ASN A 78 -3.40 1.54 -12.02
CA ASN A 78 -4.63 1.04 -11.42
C ASN A 78 -4.83 1.61 -10.02
N LEU A 79 -3.78 1.66 -9.20
CA LEU A 79 -3.82 2.28 -7.87
C LEU A 79 -4.13 3.78 -7.96
N GLU A 80 -3.50 4.51 -8.88
CA GLU A 80 -3.81 5.91 -9.16
C GLU A 80 -5.31 6.10 -9.47
N SER A 81 -5.88 5.24 -10.31
CA SER A 81 -7.30 5.30 -10.68
C SER A 81 -8.21 5.03 -9.48
N LEU A 82 -7.87 4.04 -8.65
CA LEU A 82 -8.61 3.71 -7.43
C LEU A 82 -8.54 4.84 -6.39
N TYR A 83 -7.36 5.40 -6.16
CA TYR A 83 -7.19 6.52 -5.22
C TYR A 83 -7.98 7.75 -5.68
N ASN A 84 -7.91 8.10 -6.96
CA ASN A 84 -8.69 9.20 -7.53
C ASN A 84 -10.21 8.96 -7.40
N TYR A 85 -10.66 7.74 -7.63
CA TYR A 85 -12.06 7.37 -7.44
C TYR A 85 -12.48 7.53 -5.97
N MET A 86 -11.71 6.99 -5.03
CA MET A 86 -12.00 7.08 -3.60
C MET A 86 -12.03 8.53 -3.12
N THR A 87 -11.09 9.38 -3.55
CA THR A 87 -11.09 10.81 -3.20
C THR A 87 -12.37 11.50 -3.68
N ARG A 88 -12.77 11.28 -4.94
CA ARG A 88 -14.02 11.86 -5.49
C ARG A 88 -15.25 11.36 -4.73
N LYS A 89 -15.32 10.06 -4.45
CA LYS A 89 -16.42 9.43 -3.72
C LYS A 89 -16.54 9.98 -2.31
N ILE A 90 -15.43 10.08 -1.57
CA ILE A 90 -15.39 10.66 -0.22
C ILE A 90 -15.88 12.10 -0.22
N ILE A 91 -15.44 12.92 -1.18
CA ILE A 91 -15.87 14.33 -1.28
C ILE A 91 -17.38 14.41 -1.53
N LEU A 92 -17.89 13.63 -2.50
CA LEU A 92 -19.31 13.62 -2.83
C LEU A 92 -20.15 13.12 -1.64
N ALA A 93 -19.70 12.05 -0.99
CA ALA A 93 -20.34 11.50 0.20
C ALA A 93 -20.41 12.53 1.33
N ASP A 94 -19.33 13.29 1.54
CA ASP A 94 -19.27 14.31 2.58
C ASP A 94 -20.22 15.48 2.33
N VAL A 95 -20.30 15.95 1.08
CA VAL A 95 -21.21 17.03 0.66
C VAL A 95 -22.66 16.58 0.78
N ASN A 96 -22.96 15.36 0.34
CA ASN A 96 -24.32 14.81 0.35
C ASN A 96 -24.75 14.22 1.69
N ARG A 97 -23.84 14.16 2.67
CA ARG A 97 -24.06 13.51 3.98
C ARG A 97 -24.42 12.02 3.83
N ASP A 98 -23.88 11.40 2.80
CA ASP A 98 -24.07 10.00 2.46
C ASP A 98 -23.08 9.14 3.25
N MET A 99 -23.58 8.49 4.30
CA MET A 99 -22.77 7.63 5.16
C MET A 99 -22.42 6.30 4.48
N ASP A 100 -23.28 5.82 3.59
CA ASP A 100 -23.08 4.57 2.87
C ASP A 100 -21.95 4.74 1.84
N GLY A 101 -21.90 5.91 1.19
CA GLY A 101 -20.78 6.29 0.32
C GLY A 101 -19.43 6.36 1.05
N MET A 102 -19.42 6.70 2.34
CA MET A 102 -18.20 6.62 3.16
C MET A 102 -17.84 5.17 3.51
N ASP A 103 -18.84 4.32 3.79
CA ASP A 103 -18.63 2.90 4.07
C ASP A 103 -18.09 2.12 2.88
N GLU A 104 -18.54 2.47 1.67
CA GLU A 104 -18.01 1.91 0.44
C GLU A 104 -16.50 2.14 0.34
N VAL A 105 -16.04 3.36 0.60
CA VAL A 105 -14.60 3.68 0.55
C VAL A 105 -13.83 3.03 1.69
N VAL A 106 -14.42 2.90 2.88
CA VAL A 106 -13.83 2.09 3.96
C VAL A 106 -13.65 0.63 3.51
N GLY A 107 -14.63 0.06 2.80
CA GLY A 107 -14.53 -1.28 2.21
C GLY A 107 -13.35 -1.41 1.25
N MET A 108 -13.25 -0.49 0.29
CA MET A 108 -12.14 -0.46 -0.69
C MET A 108 -10.77 -0.35 -0.01
N LEU A 109 -10.64 0.54 0.99
CA LEU A 109 -9.41 0.70 1.75
C LEU A 109 -9.05 -0.57 2.54
N ARG A 110 -10.05 -1.28 3.09
CA ARG A 110 -9.84 -2.55 3.81
C ARG A 110 -9.36 -3.67 2.90
N GLU A 111 -9.91 -3.77 1.69
CA GLU A 111 -9.46 -4.74 0.69
C GLU A 111 -8.00 -4.50 0.31
N LEU A 112 -7.63 -3.24 0.00
CA LEU A 112 -6.26 -2.87 -0.30
C LEU A 112 -5.32 -3.11 0.90
N LEU A 113 -5.74 -2.74 2.12
CA LEU A 113 -5.00 -3.00 3.34
C LEU A 113 -4.72 -4.50 3.53
N SER A 114 -5.71 -5.36 3.28
CA SER A 114 -5.54 -6.81 3.37
C SER A 114 -4.53 -7.32 2.36
N ALA A 115 -4.61 -6.87 1.11
CA ALA A 115 -3.66 -7.24 0.06
C ALA A 115 -2.22 -6.82 0.42
N TRP A 116 -2.02 -5.58 0.91
CA TRP A 116 -0.72 -5.11 1.36
C TRP A 116 -0.19 -5.89 2.56
N LYS A 117 -1.05 -6.19 3.55
CA LYS A 117 -0.68 -7.04 4.68
C LYS A 117 -0.25 -8.42 4.23
N GLU A 118 -0.91 -9.03 3.25
CA GLU A 118 -0.51 -10.34 2.73
C GLU A 118 0.86 -10.31 2.05
N VAL A 119 1.13 -9.27 1.25
CA VAL A 119 2.42 -9.08 0.57
C VAL A 119 3.57 -8.97 1.59
N TYR A 120 3.36 -8.24 2.69
CA TYR A 120 4.40 -8.02 3.70
C TYR A 120 4.41 -9.07 4.84
N ALA A 121 3.36 -9.87 5.00
CA ALA A 121 3.32 -10.97 5.97
C ALA A 121 4.08 -12.22 5.48
N LYS A 122 4.37 -12.33 4.19
CA LYS A 122 5.18 -13.40 3.60
C LYS A 122 6.65 -12.94 3.51
N PRO A 123 7.54 -13.30 4.46
CA PRO A 123 8.96 -13.06 4.28
C PRO A 123 9.45 -13.94 3.12
N GLY A 124 9.89 -13.30 2.03
CA GLY A 124 10.57 -13.98 0.93
C GLY A 124 9.67 -14.84 0.04
N ARG A 125 8.98 -14.21 -0.93
CA ARG A 125 8.83 -14.88 -2.22
C ARG A 125 10.20 -14.77 -2.88
N GLU A 126 11.04 -15.79 -2.71
CA GLU A 126 12.19 -15.98 -3.59
C GLU A 126 11.66 -15.90 -5.02
N MET A 127 12.08 -14.86 -5.74
CA MET A 127 11.96 -14.81 -7.18
C MET A 127 12.85 -15.93 -7.69
N GLN A 128 12.31 -17.15 -7.77
CA GLN A 128 12.99 -18.26 -8.43
C GLN A 128 13.29 -17.77 -9.86
N PRO A 129 14.56 -17.73 -10.29
CA PRO A 129 14.85 -17.44 -11.68
C PRO A 129 14.17 -18.53 -12.49
N GLU A 130 13.26 -18.11 -13.37
CA GLU A 130 12.66 -18.97 -14.38
C GLU A 130 13.81 -19.70 -15.09
N ALA A 131 13.92 -21.00 -14.81
CA ALA A 131 14.92 -21.84 -15.46
C ALA A 131 14.57 -21.83 -16.95
N VAL A 132 15.30 -21.02 -17.72
CA VAL A 132 15.34 -21.14 -19.17
C VAL A 132 15.74 -22.58 -19.44
N SER A 133 14.77 -23.39 -19.82
CA SER A 133 14.96 -24.73 -20.38
C SER A 133 15.81 -24.55 -21.64
N LEU A 134 17.14 -24.57 -21.48
CA LEU A 134 18.04 -24.73 -22.61
C LEU A 134 17.74 -26.09 -23.21
N GLY A 135 17.12 -26.05 -24.38
CA GLY A 135 16.83 -27.21 -25.21
C GLY A 135 18.02 -28.15 -25.26
N GLU A 136 17.76 -29.37 -24.85
CA GLU A 136 18.65 -30.51 -24.88
C GLU A 136 19.05 -30.77 -26.34
N ASN A 137 20.15 -30.14 -26.77
CA ASN A 137 20.67 -30.30 -28.11
C ASN A 137 21.45 -31.62 -28.17
N ARG A 138 20.83 -32.58 -28.86
CA ARG A 138 21.30 -33.95 -29.11
C ARG A 138 22.78 -33.96 -29.55
N ARG A 139 23.64 -34.69 -28.82
CA ARG A 139 24.91 -35.18 -29.37
C ARG A 139 24.70 -36.56 -30.01
N PRO A 140 25.36 -36.85 -31.14
CA PRO A 140 25.07 -38.02 -31.96
C PRO A 140 25.55 -39.33 -31.33
N GLN A 141 24.78 -40.39 -31.59
CA GLN A 141 25.08 -41.79 -31.29
C GLN A 141 26.02 -42.41 -32.35
N ALA A 142 26.88 -43.32 -31.87
CA ALA A 142 27.70 -44.31 -32.59
C ALA A 142 28.89 -43.74 -33.42
N SER A 143 30.09 -44.34 -33.43
CA SER A 143 30.39 -45.77 -33.37
C SER A 143 31.80 -46.00 -32.83
N GLY A 144 31.94 -46.96 -31.92
CA GLY A 144 33.20 -47.63 -31.59
C GLY A 144 33.18 -49.06 -32.10
N TYR A 145 34.38 -49.64 -32.26
CA TYR A 145 34.72 -51.00 -32.72
C TYR A 145 34.71 -51.21 -34.25
N MET A 146 35.65 -51.88 -34.93
CA MET A 146 36.88 -52.61 -34.57
C MET A 146 37.46 -53.21 -35.88
N GLY A 147 38.79 -53.24 -36.03
CA GLY A 147 39.58 -54.26 -36.75
C GLY A 147 39.52 -54.35 -38.28
N MET A 148 40.62 -54.03 -38.98
CA MET A 148 41.74 -54.92 -39.34
C MET A 148 42.91 -54.08 -39.87
#